data_AF-A0A4Q5TK50-F1
#
_entry.id   AF-A0A4Q5TK50-F1
#
_cell.length_a   1.000
_cell.length_b   1.000
_cell.length_c   1.000
_cell.angle_alpha   90.00
_cell.angle_beta   90.00
_cell.angle_gamma   90.00
#
_symmetry.space_group_name_H-M   'P 1'
#
loop_
_entity.id
_entity.type
_entity.pdbx_description
1 polymer ?
#
loop_
_entity_poly.entity_id
_entity_poly.type
_entity_poly.pdbx_seq_one_letter_code
_entity_poly.pdbx_strand_id
1 'polypeptide(L)'
;MTEQLSGKIYWVMDDFAYIGVHLPKKNMTSHAVANVEHAIVEEHLIKFTVVPFEYDGEMWSYNVNLVPNLDSTKFEGTFTEATESSHTGTVECELFNARNGCFLYGRWMEGGELYTFWVKLRMRKVSS
;
A
#
# COMPACT_ATOMS: atom_id res chain seq x y z
N MET A 1 -12.42 19.06 -6.42
CA MET A 1 -13.06 17.73 -6.43
C MET A 1 -11.96 16.74 -6.08
N THR A 2 -12.07 16.02 -4.97
CA THR A 2 -11.07 15.01 -4.58
C THR A 2 -11.23 13.80 -5.49
N GLU A 3 -10.20 13.45 -6.24
CA GLU A 3 -10.22 12.28 -7.12
C GLU A 3 -10.07 11.01 -6.28
N GLN A 4 -11.02 10.07 -6.38
CA GLN A 4 -10.90 8.75 -5.76
C GLN A 4 -10.15 7.80 -6.70
N LEU A 5 -8.99 7.34 -6.25
CA LEU A 5 -8.21 6.31 -6.92
C LEU A 5 -8.61 4.92 -6.41
N SER A 6 -8.35 3.90 -7.21
CA SER A 6 -8.46 2.50 -6.78
C SER A 6 -7.31 1.71 -7.37
N GLY A 7 -7.00 0.57 -6.78
CA GLY A 7 -5.80 -0.15 -7.16
C GLY A 7 -5.74 -1.56 -6.64
N LYS A 8 -4.53 -2.10 -6.69
CA LYS A 8 -4.20 -3.36 -6.04
C LYS A 8 -2.92 -3.15 -5.25
N ILE A 9 -2.94 -3.59 -4.00
CA ILE A 9 -1.75 -3.78 -3.18
C ILE A 9 -1.29 -5.21 -3.39
N TYR A 10 0.00 -5.37 -3.56
CA TYR A 10 0.63 -6.67 -3.59
C TYR A 10 1.66 -6.66 -2.48
N TRP A 11 1.45 -7.56 -1.54
CA TRP A 11 2.35 -7.79 -0.45
C TRP A 11 3.46 -8.69 -0.92
N VAL A 12 4.67 -8.24 -0.66
CA VAL A 12 5.90 -8.96 -0.92
C VAL A 12 6.50 -9.21 0.46
N MET A 13 6.09 -10.32 1.08
CA MET A 13 6.76 -10.82 2.28
C MET A 13 8.12 -11.30 1.80
N ASP A 14 9.15 -10.47 1.92
CA ASP A 14 10.46 -10.82 1.41
C ASP A 14 11.48 -10.64 2.53
N ASP A 15 12.26 -11.71 2.74
CA ASP A 15 13.64 -11.69 3.24
C ASP A 15 14.60 -10.96 2.27
N PHE A 16 14.06 -10.23 1.27
CA PHE A 16 14.82 -9.58 0.21
C PHE A 16 14.97 -8.08 0.47
N ALA A 17 16.20 -7.71 0.82
CA ALA A 17 16.67 -6.35 0.67
C ALA A 17 16.70 -5.99 -0.84
N TYR A 18 15.68 -5.29 -1.32
CA TYR A 18 15.69 -4.72 -2.67
C TYR A 18 16.81 -3.67 -2.81
N ILE A 19 17.85 -3.98 -3.59
CA ILE A 19 18.88 -3.02 -4.03
C ILE A 19 18.59 -2.75 -5.50
N GLY A 20 18.02 -1.58 -5.78
CA GLY A 20 17.36 -1.27 -7.04
C GLY A 20 18.24 -1.41 -8.28
N VAL A 21 17.97 -2.45 -9.07
CA VAL A 21 18.27 -2.47 -10.52
C VAL A 21 17.28 -3.36 -11.29
N HIS A 22 16.65 -4.36 -10.66
CA HIS A 22 15.75 -5.31 -11.34
C HIS A 22 14.41 -5.49 -10.60
N LEU A 23 13.32 -5.10 -11.26
CA LEU A 23 11.97 -5.41 -10.78
C LEU A 23 11.73 -6.94 -10.91
N PRO A 24 11.33 -7.64 -9.85
CA PRO A 24 11.04 -9.07 -9.94
C PRO A 24 9.86 -9.31 -10.90
N LYS A 25 9.92 -10.45 -11.61
CA LYS A 25 8.81 -10.88 -12.46
C LYS A 25 7.60 -11.15 -11.57
N LYS A 26 6.53 -10.39 -11.81
CA LYS A 26 5.19 -10.30 -11.18
C LYS A 26 4.59 -11.54 -10.48
N ASN A 27 5.06 -12.75 -10.75
CA ASN A 27 4.47 -14.01 -10.27
C ASN A 27 5.30 -14.77 -9.23
N MET A 28 6.53 -14.34 -8.92
CA MET A 28 7.41 -15.14 -8.05
C MET A 28 7.52 -14.64 -6.61
N THR A 29 7.02 -13.44 -6.27
CA THR A 29 7.30 -12.82 -4.97
C THR A 29 6.07 -12.21 -4.27
N SER A 30 4.87 -12.26 -4.86
CA SER A 30 3.66 -11.73 -4.20
C SER A 30 2.93 -12.83 -3.44
N HIS A 31 2.92 -12.77 -2.11
CA HIS A 31 2.28 -13.77 -1.25
C HIS A 31 0.79 -13.48 -1.03
N ALA A 32 0.42 -12.19 -0.94
CA ALA A 32 -0.97 -11.76 -0.81
C ALA A 32 -1.26 -10.59 -1.75
N VAL A 33 -2.42 -10.63 -2.41
CA VAL A 33 -2.88 -9.56 -3.30
C VAL A 33 -4.27 -9.14 -2.86
N ALA A 34 -4.41 -7.85 -2.57
CA ALA A 34 -5.68 -7.28 -2.14
C ALA A 34 -6.06 -6.08 -3.00
N ASN A 35 -7.35 -5.83 -3.12
CA ASN A 35 -7.83 -4.62 -3.79
C ASN A 35 -7.68 -3.44 -2.84
N VAL A 36 -7.39 -2.28 -3.42
CA VAL A 36 -7.37 -1.00 -2.69
C VAL A 36 -8.51 -0.15 -3.21
N GLU A 37 -9.36 0.30 -2.30
CA GLU A 37 -10.51 1.17 -2.58
C GLU A 37 -10.40 2.49 -1.82
N HIS A 38 -11.09 3.50 -2.35
CA HIS A 38 -11.14 4.85 -1.79
C HIS A 38 -9.76 5.46 -1.52
N ALA A 39 -8.79 5.21 -2.40
CA ALA A 39 -7.46 5.78 -2.27
C ALA A 39 -7.48 7.27 -2.60
N ILE A 40 -7.03 8.09 -1.65
CA ILE A 40 -6.81 9.52 -1.78
C ILE A 40 -5.30 9.71 -1.81
N VAL A 41 -4.79 10.33 -2.87
CA VAL A 41 -3.37 10.68 -3.03
C VAL A 41 -3.30 12.17 -3.32
N GLU A 42 -2.80 12.92 -2.35
CA GLU A 42 -2.61 14.36 -2.40
C GLU A 42 -1.16 14.70 -2.04
N GLU A 43 -0.74 15.94 -2.27
CA GLU A 43 0.63 16.40 -2.00
C GLU A 43 1.06 16.16 -0.54
N HIS A 44 0.11 16.22 0.39
CA HIS A 44 0.36 16.17 1.84
C HIS A 44 -0.26 14.94 2.52
N LEU A 45 -0.85 14.02 1.77
CA LEU A 45 -1.57 12.89 2.35
C LEU A 45 -1.72 11.75 1.36
N ILE A 46 -1.51 10.53 1.85
CA ILE A 46 -1.98 9.31 1.19
C ILE A 46 -2.87 8.55 2.17
N LYS A 47 -4.09 8.24 1.76
CA LYS A 47 -5.02 7.43 2.54
C LYS A 47 -5.67 6.38 1.67
N PHE A 48 -5.76 5.15 2.14
CA PHE A 48 -6.46 4.11 1.40
C PHE A 48 -6.95 2.99 2.31
N THR A 49 -7.95 2.25 1.84
CA THR A 49 -8.46 1.05 2.50
C THR A 49 -8.13 -0.17 1.65
N VAL A 50 -7.50 -1.16 2.29
CA VAL A 50 -7.31 -2.49 1.73
C VAL A 50 -8.62 -3.26 1.93
N VAL A 51 -9.26 -3.64 0.81
CA VAL A 51 -10.50 -4.43 0.80
C VAL A 51 -10.23 -5.79 1.46
N PRO A 52 -11.20 -6.33 2.24
CA PRO A 52 -11.05 -7.64 2.87
C PRO A 52 -10.57 -8.72 1.89
N PHE A 53 -9.54 -9.47 2.29
CA PHE A 53 -8.98 -10.58 1.53
C PHE A 53 -8.63 -11.75 2.46
N GLU A 54 -8.69 -12.97 1.95
CA GLU A 54 -8.34 -14.17 2.70
C GLU A 54 -6.86 -14.51 2.48
N TYR A 55 -6.13 -14.76 3.57
CA TYR A 55 -4.76 -15.24 3.56
C TYR A 55 -4.56 -16.21 4.73
N ASP A 56 -4.04 -17.40 4.44
CA ASP A 56 -3.85 -18.50 5.40
C ASP A 56 -5.11 -18.88 6.20
N GLY A 57 -6.29 -18.78 5.57
CA GLY A 57 -7.58 -19.10 6.22
C GLY A 57 -8.13 -17.99 7.12
N GLU A 58 -7.45 -16.85 7.20
CA GLU A 58 -7.87 -15.68 7.98
C GLU A 58 -8.24 -14.51 7.04
N MET A 59 -9.20 -13.68 7.48
CA MET A 59 -9.67 -12.52 6.74
C MET A 59 -8.96 -11.25 7.22
N TRP A 60 -8.32 -10.55 6.30
CA TRP A 60 -7.50 -9.38 6.59
C TRP A 60 -8.04 -8.14 5.88
N SER A 61 -8.05 -6.99 6.56
CA SER A 61 -8.50 -5.72 6.01
C SER A 61 -7.85 -4.57 6.78
N TYR A 62 -7.39 -3.53 6.09
CA TYR A 62 -6.62 -2.47 6.72
C TYR A 62 -6.99 -1.07 6.25
N ASN A 63 -6.94 -0.11 7.15
CA ASN A 63 -7.01 1.31 6.86
C ASN A 63 -5.62 1.93 7.02
N VAL A 64 -5.13 2.61 5.99
CA VAL A 64 -3.76 3.16 5.95
C VAL A 64 -3.83 4.68 5.82
N ASN A 65 -3.05 5.38 6.65
CA ASN A 65 -2.93 6.84 6.61
C ASN A 65 -1.45 7.21 6.64
N LEU A 66 -1.00 8.01 5.67
CA LEU A 66 0.40 8.39 5.50
C LEU A 66 0.52 9.89 5.24
N VAL A 67 1.51 10.52 5.86
CA VAL A 67 1.85 11.94 5.69
C VAL A 67 3.27 12.05 5.15
N PRO A 68 3.61 13.11 4.38
CA PRO A 68 4.95 13.25 3.82
C PRO A 68 5.99 13.39 4.93
N ASN A 69 7.10 12.67 4.78
CA ASN A 69 8.34 12.99 5.47
C ASN A 69 9.00 14.18 4.74
N LEU A 70 9.89 14.91 5.41
CA LEU A 70 10.48 16.20 5.01
C LEU A 70 11.10 16.24 3.59
N ASP A 71 11.25 15.09 2.92
CA ASP A 71 11.68 14.93 1.52
C ASP A 71 10.55 14.41 0.60
N SER A 72 10.33 15.16 -0.50
CA SER A 72 9.13 15.25 -1.38
C SER A 72 8.46 13.97 -1.93
N THR A 73 9.00 12.77 -1.72
CA THR A 73 8.41 11.51 -2.23
C THR A 73 8.18 10.46 -1.15
N LYS A 74 8.68 10.68 0.07
CA LYS A 74 8.56 9.72 1.17
C LYS A 74 7.36 10.07 2.04
N PHE A 75 6.61 9.05 2.42
CA PHE A 75 5.45 9.15 3.29
C PHE A 75 5.58 8.15 4.42
N GLU A 76 5.17 8.55 5.61
CA GLU A 76 5.18 7.74 6.82
C GLU A 76 3.83 7.83 7.54
N GLY A 77 3.46 6.79 8.27
CA GLY A 77 2.24 6.80 9.05
C GLY A 77 1.92 5.43 9.63
N THR A 78 0.65 5.12 9.71
CA THR A 78 0.16 3.93 10.41
C THR A 78 -0.91 3.20 9.62
N PHE A 79 -1.07 1.94 9.96
CA PHE A 79 -2.25 1.17 9.60
C PHE A 79 -3.05 0.78 10.84
N THR A 80 -4.31 0.44 10.61
CA THR A 80 -5.19 -0.19 11.60
C THR A 80 -5.98 -1.28 10.91
N GLU A 81 -6.05 -2.46 11.52
CA GLU A 81 -6.90 -3.53 11.02
C GLU A 81 -8.39 -3.14 11.18
N ALA A 82 -9.18 -3.35 10.14
CA ALA A 82 -10.58 -2.92 10.13
C ALA A 82 -11.46 -3.79 11.06
N THR A 83 -11.05 -5.03 11.29
CA THR A 83 -11.71 -6.03 12.14
C THR A 83 -11.27 -5.94 13.60
N GLU A 84 -10.05 -5.49 13.87
CA GLU A 84 -9.50 -5.32 15.21
C GLU A 84 -8.73 -3.98 15.33
N SER A 85 -9.39 -2.94 15.85
CA SER A 85 -8.78 -1.61 15.91
C SER A 85 -7.57 -1.48 16.85
N SER A 86 -7.41 -2.43 17.78
CA SER A 86 -6.19 -2.54 18.61
C SER A 86 -4.98 -2.96 17.80
N HIS A 87 -5.19 -3.63 16.66
CA HIS A 87 -4.13 -4.06 15.79
C HIS A 87 -3.67 -2.90 14.90
N THR A 88 -2.50 -2.36 15.24
CA THR A 88 -1.90 -1.23 14.54
C THR A 88 -0.42 -1.47 14.32
N GLY A 89 0.14 -0.79 13.34
CA GLY A 89 1.58 -0.77 13.09
C GLY A 89 1.98 0.41 12.23
N THR A 90 3.26 0.47 11.87
CA THR A 90 3.82 1.60 11.11
C THR A 90 3.99 1.25 9.65
N VAL A 91 3.83 2.27 8.80
CA VAL A 91 3.95 2.15 7.36
C VAL A 91 4.82 3.28 6.84
N GLU A 92 5.79 2.94 6.02
CA GLU A 92 6.63 3.89 5.30
C GLU A 92 6.52 3.58 3.81
N CYS A 93 6.42 4.57 2.95
CA CYS A 93 6.45 4.35 1.50
C CYS A 93 7.09 5.49 0.74
N GLU A 94 7.52 5.19 -0.47
CA GLU A 94 7.93 6.14 -1.48
C GLU A 94 6.94 6.14 -2.65
N LEU A 95 6.51 7.34 -3.04
CA LEU A 95 5.56 7.58 -4.13
C LEU A 95 6.29 7.81 -5.44
N PHE A 96 5.96 6.99 -6.44
CA PHE A 96 6.43 7.12 -7.81
C PHE A 96 5.27 7.45 -8.75
N ASN A 97 5.30 8.64 -9.35
CA ASN A 97 4.30 9.07 -10.31
C ASN A 97 4.59 8.48 -11.70
N ALA A 98 3.56 7.95 -12.36
CA ALA A 98 3.62 7.44 -13.72
C ALA A 98 2.50 8.06 -14.57
N ARG A 99 2.62 7.99 -15.91
CA ARG A 99 1.65 8.60 -16.84
C ARG A 99 0.18 8.20 -16.60
N ASN A 100 -0.07 7.01 -16.08
CA ASN A 100 -1.43 6.44 -15.93
C ASN A 100 -1.75 6.03 -14.47
N GLY A 101 -1.17 6.71 -13.49
CA GLY A 101 -1.40 6.46 -12.06
C GLY A 101 -0.13 6.57 -11.24
N CYS A 102 -0.19 6.04 -10.02
CA CYS A 102 0.89 6.13 -9.05
C CYS A 102 1.30 4.75 -8.55
N PHE A 103 2.55 4.63 -8.13
CA PHE A 103 3.06 3.46 -7.47
C PHE A 103 3.54 3.85 -6.07
N LEU A 104 3.16 3.05 -5.07
CA LEU A 104 3.74 3.11 -3.75
C LEU A 104 4.64 1.91 -3.60
N TYR A 105 5.86 2.12 -3.11
CA TYR A 105 6.70 1.03 -2.62
C TYR A 105 6.99 1.33 -1.16
N GLY A 106 6.77 0.36 -0.28
CA GLY A 106 6.84 0.63 1.14
C GLY A 106 7.19 -0.56 2.00
N ARG A 107 7.37 -0.22 3.27
CA ARG A 107 7.64 -1.10 4.39
C ARG A 107 6.48 -1.01 5.37
N TRP A 108 6.14 -2.15 5.95
CA TRP A 108 5.06 -2.31 6.89
C TRP A 108 5.59 -3.08 8.09
N MET A 109 5.50 -2.49 9.26
CA MET A 109 6.01 -3.06 10.50
C MET A 109 4.84 -3.43 11.40
N GLU A 110 4.75 -4.72 11.75
CA GLU A 110 3.67 -5.29 12.54
C GLU A 110 4.25 -6.34 13.48
N GLY A 111 3.97 -6.26 14.78
CA GLY A 111 4.48 -7.26 15.75
C GLY A 111 6.01 -7.39 15.84
N GLY A 112 6.78 -6.43 15.31
CA GLY A 112 8.25 -6.52 15.20
C GLY A 112 8.76 -7.17 13.91
N GLU A 113 7.85 -7.61 13.04
CA GLU A 113 8.16 -8.16 11.72
C GLU A 113 8.10 -7.06 10.66
N LEU A 114 8.96 -7.19 9.65
CA LEU A 114 9.07 -6.27 8.53
C LEU A 114 8.53 -6.92 7.27
N TYR A 115 7.54 -6.28 6.66
CA TYR A 115 6.95 -6.65 5.39
C TYR A 115 7.25 -5.58 4.35
N THR A 116 7.44 -5.96 3.09
CA THR A 116 7.51 -5.01 1.99
C THR A 116 6.27 -5.11 1.12
N PHE A 117 5.91 -4.03 0.45
CA PHE A 117 4.76 -4.04 -0.45
C PHE A 117 4.95 -3.09 -1.61
N TRP A 118 4.22 -3.38 -2.69
CA TRP A 118 3.97 -2.39 -3.73
C TRP A 118 2.47 -2.19 -3.93
N VAL A 119 2.06 -0.96 -4.17
CA VAL A 119 0.69 -0.61 -4.54
C VAL A 119 0.73 0.03 -5.91
N LYS A 120 -0.12 -0.44 -6.82
CA LYS A 120 -0.40 0.29 -8.06
C LYS A 120 -1.77 0.93 -7.97
N LEU A 121 -1.80 2.24 -7.81
CA LEU A 121 -3.00 3.06 -7.82
C LEU A 121 -3.24 3.59 -9.23
N ARG A 122 -4.46 3.44 -9.73
CA ARG A 122 -4.86 3.98 -11.04
C ARG A 122 -6.16 4.77 -10.86
N MET A 123 -6.33 5.81 -11.67
CA MET A 123 -7.64 6.41 -11.82
C MET A 123 -8.59 5.36 -12.37
N ARG A 124 -9.70 5.10 -11.66
CA ARG A 124 -10.86 4.46 -12.28
C ARG A 124 -11.65 5.58 -12.94
N LYS A 125 -11.93 5.46 -14.25
CA LYS A 125 -13.08 6.17 -14.81
C LYS A 125 -14.31 5.61 -14.10
N VAL A 126 -14.93 6.41 -13.25
CA VAL A 126 -16.26 6.11 -12.74
C VAL A 126 -17.19 6.28 -13.94
N SER A 127 -17.64 5.17 -14.51
CA SER A 127 -18.70 5.20 -15.52
C SER A 127 -19.96 5.66 -14.81
N SER A 128 -20.37 6.90 -15.07
CA SER A 128 -21.69 7.44 -14.76
C SER A 128 -22.74 6.86 -15.71
#